data_AF-A0A699VCR0-F1
#
_entry.id   AF-A0A699VCR0-F1
#
_cell.length_a   1.000
_cell.length_b   1.000
_cell.length_c   1.000
_cell.angle_alpha   90.00
_cell.angle_beta   90.00
_cell.angle_gamma   90.00
#
_symmetry.space_group_name_H-M   'P 1'
#
loop_
_entity.id
_entity.type
_entity.pdbx_description
1 polymer ?
#
loop_
_entity_poly.entity_id
_entity_poly.type
_entity_poly.pdbx_seq_one_letter_code
_entity_poly.pdbx_strand_id
1 'polypeptide(L)' 'MDLKQEEVANAKSSIEEPPDLELKDLPSHLEYAYLEGVDKLPVIIAKGLKDDEKEAL' A
#
# COMPACT_ATOMS: atom_id res chain seq x y z
N MET A 1 -10.26 39.96 3.91
CA MET A 1 -10.95 38.70 3.58
C MET A 1 -10.37 38.20 2.25
N ASP A 2 -9.07 37.91 2.18
CA ASP A 2 -8.36 36.73 2.69
C ASP A 2 -8.60 35.46 1.86
N LEU A 3 -7.48 34.81 1.49
CA LEU A 3 -7.30 33.52 0.81
C LEU A 3 -7.80 33.45 -0.64
N LYS A 4 -6.95 33.60 -1.67
CA LYS A 4 -6.02 32.55 -2.11
C LYS A 4 -6.51 31.14 -1.77
N GLN A 5 -7.69 30.76 -2.26
CA GLN A 5 -8.01 29.35 -2.47
C GLN A 5 -7.25 28.85 -3.70
N GLU A 6 -5.93 28.85 -3.56
CA GLU A 6 -4.97 28.01 -4.28
C GLU A 6 -4.94 26.62 -3.59
N GLU A 7 -6.09 26.12 -3.14
CA GLU A 7 -6.19 24.85 -2.41
C GLU A 7 -7.54 24.19 -2.66
N VAL A 8 -7.94 24.08 -3.93
CA VAL A 8 -8.90 23.04 -4.34
C VAL A 8 -8.32 22.28 -5.55
N ALA A 9 -6.99 22.17 -5.60
CA ALA A 9 -6.27 21.29 -6.50
C ALA A 9 -5.64 20.10 -5.75
N ASN A 10 -5.76 20.03 -4.42
CA ASN A 10 -5.23 18.91 -3.64
C ASN A 10 -6.30 17.88 -3.25
N ALA A 11 -7.24 17.63 -4.15
CA ALA A 11 -8.12 16.45 -4.12
C ALA A 11 -7.92 15.57 -5.36
N LYS A 12 -6.84 15.81 -6.12
CA LYS A 12 -6.53 15.11 -7.38
C LYS A 12 -5.11 14.57 -7.47
N SER A 13 -4.33 14.62 -6.39
CA SER A 13 -2.98 14.04 -6.37
C SER A 13 -2.94 12.82 -5.44
N SER A 14 -3.77 11.82 -5.74
CA SER A 14 -3.34 10.41 -5.60
C SER A 14 -3.00 9.81 -6.96
N ILE A 15 -2.79 10.67 -7.98
CA ILE A 15 -2.57 10.31 -9.39
C ILE A 15 -1.13 10.64 -9.84
N GLU A 16 -0.33 11.34 -9.04
CA GLU A 16 1.11 11.52 -9.30
C GLU A 16 1.90 10.30 -8.83
N GLU A 17 1.64 9.15 -9.45
CA GLU A 17 2.29 7.88 -9.08
C GLU A 17 1.90 7.43 -7.64
N PRO A 18 1.71 6.12 -7.38
CA PRO A 18 1.79 5.69 -5.99
C PRO A 18 3.17 6.13 -5.49
N PRO A 19 3.30 6.80 -4.32
CA PRO A 19 4.61 7.03 -3.75
C PRO A 19 5.32 5.69 -3.73
N ASP A 20 6.61 5.66 -4.13
CA ASP A 20 7.45 4.46 -4.01
C ASP A 20 7.11 3.84 -2.66
N LEU A 21 6.49 2.67 -2.71
CA LEU A 21 5.85 2.11 -1.54
C LEU A 21 7.00 1.68 -0.64
N GLU A 22 7.47 2.60 0.21
CA GLU A 22 8.56 2.41 1.15
C GLU A 22 8.06 1.40 2.17
N LEU A 23 8.19 0.12 1.82
CA LEU A 23 7.92 -1.01 2.67
C LEU A 23 8.78 -0.84 3.92
N LYS A 24 8.13 -0.44 5.01
CA LYS A 24 8.78 -0.31 6.31
C LYS A 24 9.32 -1.67 6.73
N ASP A 25 10.41 -1.66 7.51
CA ASP A 25 10.90 -2.87 8.17
C ASP A 25 9.78 -3.53 8.98
N LEU A 26 9.46 -4.77 8.61
CA LEU A 26 8.49 -5.58 9.33
C LEU A 26 9.16 -6.32 10.48
N PRO A 27 8.41 -6.61 11.56
CA PRO A 27 8.81 -7.60 12.54
C PRO A 27 9.17 -8.94 11.88
N SER A 28 10.13 -9.68 12.44
CA SER A 28 10.66 -10.94 11.86
C SER A 28 9.63 -12.06 11.63
N HIS A 29 8.46 -11.97 12.24
CA HIS A 29 7.35 -12.91 12.08
C HIS A 29 6.36 -12.51 10.97
N LEU A 30 6.53 -11.32 10.38
CA LEU A 30 5.70 -10.79 9.29
C LEU A 30 6.51 -10.68 8.00
N GLU A 31 5.82 -10.80 6.88
CA GLU A 31 6.37 -10.73 5.53
C GLU A 31 5.39 -9.98 4.63
N TYR A 32 5.91 -9.24 3.65
CA TYR A 32 5.06 -8.65 2.62
C TYR A 32 4.78 -9.69 1.54
N ALA A 33 3.50 -9.89 1.24
CA ALA A 33 3.06 -10.64 0.08
C ALA A 33 2.29 -9.72 -0.87
N TYR A 34 2.31 -10.06 -2.15
CA TYR A 34 1.52 -9.35 -3.16
C TYR A 34 0.40 -10.28 -3.59
N LEU A 35 -0.84 -9.84 -3.41
CA LEU A 35 -1.99 -10.55 -3.98
C LEU A 35 -2.01 -10.29 -5.48
N GLU A 36 -2.22 -11.35 -6.26
CA GLU A 36 -2.31 -11.25 -7.71
C GLU A 36 -3.67 -10.62 -8.07
N GLY A 37 -3.71 -9.30 -8.27
CA GLY A 37 -4.95 -8.54 -8.47
C GLY A 37 -4.73 -7.14 -9.04
N VAL A 38 -5.84 -6.47 -9.37
CA VAL A 38 -5.89 -5.15 -10.03
C VAL A 38 -5.18 -4.07 -9.20
N ASP A 39 -5.17 -4.26 -7.88
CA ASP A 39 -4.42 -3.45 -6.94
C ASP A 39 -3.27 -4.31 -6.38
N LYS A 40 -2.08 -4.19 -7.00
CA LYS A 40 -0.81 -4.77 -6.50
C LYS A 40 -0.35 -4.08 -5.21
N LEU A 41 -1.21 -4.09 -4.20
CA LEU A 41 -0.89 -3.57 -2.89
C LEU A 41 -0.20 -4.68 -2.08
N PRO A 42 0.95 -4.40 -1.46
CA PRO A 42 1.59 -5.34 -0.57
C PRO A 42 0.72 -5.51 0.67
N VAL A 43 0.32 -6.74 0.94
CA VAL A 43 -0.35 -7.16 2.17
C VAL A 43 0.69 -7.67 3.15
N ILE A 44 0.46 -7.44 4.44
CA ILE A 44 1.32 -7.94 5.51
C ILE A 44 0.75 -9.29 5.96
N ILE A 45 1.52 -10.36 5.77
CA ILE A 45 1.15 -11.72 6.14
C ILE A 45 2.13 -12.27 7.19
N ALA A 46 1.76 -13.34 7.88
CA ALA A 46 2.68 -14.05 8.76
C ALA A 46 3.68 -14.89 7.95
N LYS A 47 4.97 -14.80 8.29
CA LYS A 47 6.04 -15.61 7.66
C LYS A 47 5.83 -17.12 7.82
N GLY A 48 5.04 -17.53 8.81
CA GLY A 48 4.71 -18.92 9.09
C GLY A 48 3.50 -19.48 8.33
N LEU A 49 2.83 -18.69 7.48
CA LEU A 49 1.72 -19.17 6.65
C LEU A 49 2.24 -20.17 5.61
N LYS A 50 1.48 -21.24 5.38
CA LYS A 50 1.71 -22.16 4.26
C LYS A 50 1.33 -21.50 2.95
N ASP A 51 1.95 -21.92 1.85
CA ASP A 51 1.63 -21.39 0.52
C ASP A 51 0.14 -21.61 0.16
N ASP A 52 -0.45 -22.73 0.56
CA ASP A 52 -1.90 -22.98 0.41
C ASP A 52 -2.78 -21.94 1.12
N GLU A 53 -2.34 -21.42 2.27
CA GLU A 53 -3.06 -20.39 3.02
C GLU A 53 -2.80 -18.98 2.45
N LYS A 54 -1.63 -18.77 1.84
CA LYS A 54 -1.27 -17.53 1.14
C LYS A 54 -2.02 -17.36 -0.17
N GLU A 55 -2.26 -18.45 -0.91
CA GLU A 55 -3.05 -18.43 -2.15
C GLU A 55 -4.55 -18.22 -1.90
N ALA A 56 -5.02 -18.47 -0.68
CA ALA A 56 -6.42 -18.29 -0.27
C ALA A 56 -6.73 -16.89 0.30
N LEU A 57 -5.73 -16.01 0.41
CA LEU A 57 -5.82 -14.62 0.89
C LEU A 57 -6.24 -13.66 -0.22
#